data_AF-A0A453GMW0-F1
#
_entry.id   AF-A0A453GMW0-F1
#
_cell.length_a   1.000
_cell.length_b   1.000
_cell.length_c   1.000
_cell.angle_alpha   90.00
_cell.angle_beta   90.00
_cell.angle_gamma   90.00
#
_symmetry.space_group_name_H-M   'P 1'
#
loop_
_entity.id
_entity.type
_entity.pdbx_description
1 polymer ?
#
loop_
_entity_poly.entity_id
_entity_poly.type
_entity_poly.pdbx_seq_one_letter_code
_entity_poly.pdbx_strand_id
1 'polypeptide(L)'
;RLIRANDDAAVLDALSFTAPKIRLLRSLTVEKKNSVQVLDFAAFSEPEYDLPIFCANAFTTPAQSIVVLDLNPLYDITEDRDYKDKYYRNLMPLIQKYSELLPWGGKITSESLRFFSPIVIWTIFEPTERNHHVLYSALMDYYKVFTIALLNF
;
A
#
# COMPACT_ATOMS: atom_id res chain seq x y z
N ARG A 1 -18.44 3.66 7.39
CA ARG A 1 -19.78 3.43 6.81
C ARG A 1 -19.83 1.98 6.41
N LEU A 2 -20.72 1.22 7.05
CA LEU A 2 -20.99 -0.17 6.70
C LEU A 2 -21.94 -0.21 5.49
N ILE A 3 -21.60 -0.97 4.45
CA ILE A 3 -22.42 -1.20 3.26
C ILE A 3 -22.48 -2.71 3.05
N ARG A 4 -23.65 -3.26 2.72
CA ARG A 4 -23.80 -4.67 2.35
C ARG A 4 -23.94 -4.78 0.84
N ALA A 5 -23.41 -5.86 0.27
CA ALA A 5 -23.68 -6.21 -1.11
C ALA A 5 -25.17 -6.55 -1.30
N ASN A 6 -25.67 -6.47 -2.54
CA ASN A 6 -27.09 -6.75 -2.84
C ASN A 6 -27.53 -8.18 -2.51
N ASP A 7 -26.58 -9.12 -2.46
CA ASP A 7 -26.80 -10.52 -2.07
C ASP A 7 -26.62 -10.75 -0.55
N ASP A 8 -26.37 -9.69 0.22
CA ASP A 8 -26.00 -9.67 1.65
C ASP A 8 -24.80 -10.56 2.02
N ALA A 9 -24.10 -11.12 1.04
CA ALA A 9 -23.04 -12.10 1.26
C ALA A 9 -21.69 -11.44 1.56
N ALA A 10 -21.51 -10.17 1.18
CA ALA A 10 -20.31 -9.40 1.45
C ALA A 10 -20.62 -8.13 2.25
N VAL A 11 -19.73 -7.83 3.20
CA VAL A 11 -19.77 -6.61 4.01
C VAL A 11 -18.60 -5.72 3.59
N LEU A 12 -18.90 -4.46 3.33
CA LEU A 12 -17.94 -3.42 3.05
C LEU A 12 -17.92 -2.45 4.23
N ASP A 13 -16.75 -2.17 4.79
CA ASP A 13 -16.60 -1.12 5.80
C ASP A 13 -15.59 -0.09 5.32
N ALA A 14 -16.00 1.18 5.34
CA ALA A 14 -15.18 2.30 4.93
C ALA A 14 -14.97 3.25 6.11
N LEU A 15 -13.72 3.50 6.49
CA LEU A 15 -13.36 4.49 7.50
C LEU A 15 -12.57 5.63 6.85
N SER A 16 -12.76 6.84 7.38
CA SER A 16 -12.06 8.03 6.91
C SER A 16 -11.77 8.96 8.07
N PHE A 17 -10.55 9.48 8.12
CA PHE A 17 -10.06 10.39 9.15
C PHE A 17 -9.26 11.52 8.52
N THR A 18 -9.11 12.61 9.26
CA THR A 18 -8.19 13.71 8.97
C THR A 18 -7.32 13.98 10.19
N ALA A 19 -6.18 14.63 9.97
CA ALA A 19 -5.26 15.07 11.03
C ALA A 19 -4.52 16.33 10.56
N PRO A 20 -3.81 17.08 11.42
CA PRO A 20 -3.19 18.35 11.03
C PRO A 20 -2.29 18.33 9.78
N LYS A 21 -1.65 17.19 9.47
CA LYS A 21 -0.82 17.00 8.28
C LYS A 21 -1.39 16.02 7.26
N ILE A 22 -2.59 15.50 7.50
CA ILE A 22 -3.23 14.45 6.72
C ILE A 22 -4.61 14.93 6.29
N ARG A 23 -4.74 15.28 5.00
CA ARG A 23 -6.02 15.68 4.42
C ARG A 23 -7.03 14.53 4.35
N LEU A 24 -6.54 13.30 4.19
CA LEU A 24 -7.39 12.10 4.13
C LEU A 24 -6.59 10.83 4.46
N LEU A 25 -6.95 10.17 5.55
CA LEU A 25 -6.60 8.79 5.83
C LEU A 25 -7.85 7.94 5.62
N ARG A 26 -7.83 6.97 4.71
CA ARG A 26 -9.02 6.15 4.43
C ARG A 26 -8.72 4.66 4.32
N SER A 27 -9.63 3.85 4.83
CA SER A 27 -9.67 2.41 4.58
C SER A 27 -11.00 2.03 3.93
N LEU A 28 -10.94 1.04 3.05
CA LEU A 28 -12.06 0.22 2.64
C LEU A 28 -11.66 -1.24 2.89
N THR A 29 -12.45 -1.95 3.68
CA THR A 29 -12.37 -3.40 3.81
C THR A 29 -13.58 -4.04 3.16
N VAL A 30 -13.38 -5.17 2.49
CA VAL A 30 -14.46 -6.00 1.98
C VAL A 30 -14.26 -7.41 2.48
N GLU A 31 -15.29 -8.00 3.10
CA GLU A 31 -15.25 -9.36 3.60
C GLU A 31 -16.46 -10.14 3.07
N LYS A 32 -16.17 -11.21 2.31
CA LYS A 32 -17.10 -12.29 2.00
C LYS A 32 -16.51 -13.58 2.54
N LYS A 33 -17.14 -14.12 3.58
CA LYS A 33 -16.66 -15.30 4.31
C LYS A 33 -16.27 -16.44 3.35
N ASN A 34 -15.10 -17.03 3.56
CA ASN A 34 -14.53 -18.13 2.75
C ASN A 34 -14.39 -17.84 1.24
N SER A 35 -14.39 -16.57 0.81
CA SER A 35 -14.38 -16.22 -0.61
C SER A 35 -13.41 -15.11 -0.94
N VAL A 36 -13.60 -13.91 -0.38
CA VAL A 36 -12.74 -12.77 -0.69
C VAL A 36 -12.57 -11.86 0.51
N GLN A 37 -11.35 -11.38 0.68
CA GLN A 37 -10.98 -10.32 1.60
C GLN A 37 -10.24 -9.24 0.83
N VAL A 38 -10.64 -7.99 1.02
CA VAL A 38 -10.02 -6.82 0.37
C VAL A 38 -9.64 -5.81 1.43
N LEU A 39 -8.45 -5.23 1.27
CA LEU A 39 -8.02 -4.01 1.94
C LEU A 39 -7.62 -2.99 0.88
N ASP A 40 -8.19 -1.80 0.97
CA ASP A 40 -7.68 -0.60 0.31
C ASP A 40 -7.45 0.46 1.39
N PHE A 41 -6.19 0.74 1.69
CA PHE A 41 -5.78 1.67 2.74
C PHE A 41 -4.76 2.66 2.19
N ALA A 42 -4.98 3.96 2.40
CA ALA A 42 -4.08 4.99 1.95
C ALA A 42 -4.14 6.22 2.85
N ALA A 43 -3.03 6.94 2.85
CA ALA A 43 -2.88 8.20 3.53
C ALA A 43 -2.42 9.27 2.54
N PHE A 44 -3.15 10.37 2.52
CA PHE A 44 -2.84 11.55 1.74
C PHE A 44 -2.50 12.70 2.69
N SER A 45 -1.30 13.27 2.53
CA SER A 45 -0.90 14.47 3.26
C SER A 45 -1.65 15.71 2.78
N GLU A 46 -1.64 16.76 3.60
CA GLU A 46 -2.01 18.10 3.13
C GLU A 46 -1.08 18.57 1.99
N PRO A 47 -1.58 19.38 1.03
CA PRO A 47 -0.81 19.77 -0.16
C PRO A 47 0.50 20.52 0.12
N GLU A 48 0.64 21.17 1.27
CA GLU A 48 1.86 21.87 1.68
C GLU A 48 2.99 20.89 2.04
N TYR A 49 2.67 19.61 2.24
CA TYR A 49 3.63 18.54 2.48
C TYR A 49 3.71 17.65 1.23
N ASP A 50 4.84 17.70 0.55
CA ASP A 50 5.14 16.90 -0.65
C ASP A 50 5.44 15.43 -0.32
N LEU A 51 4.71 14.82 0.61
CA LEU A 51 4.91 13.44 1.03
C LEU A 51 4.45 12.46 -0.07
N PRO A 52 5.13 11.31 -0.23
CA PRO A 52 4.58 10.20 -0.98
C PRO A 52 3.23 9.77 -0.43
N ILE A 53 2.37 9.26 -1.31
CA ILE A 53 1.08 8.68 -0.92
C ILE A 53 1.34 7.28 -0.38
N PHE A 54 1.06 7.04 0.90
CA PHE A 54 1.07 5.68 1.44
C PHE A 54 -0.09 4.91 0.82
N CYS A 55 0.17 3.74 0.24
CA CYS A 55 -0.82 2.94 -0.46
C CYS A 55 -0.65 1.45 -0.14
N ALA A 56 -1.72 0.82 0.34
CA ALA A 56 -1.78 -0.61 0.64
C ALA A 56 -3.08 -1.19 0.06
N ASN A 57 -2.96 -1.93 -1.04
CA ASN A 57 -4.04 -2.65 -1.68
C ASN A 57 -3.78 -4.15 -1.63
N ALA A 58 -4.61 -4.89 -0.91
CA ALA A 58 -4.55 -6.34 -0.85
C ALA A 58 -5.88 -6.93 -1.29
N PHE A 59 -5.83 -7.88 -2.21
CA PHE A 59 -6.96 -8.69 -2.64
C PHE A 59 -6.62 -10.15 -2.38
N THR A 60 -7.36 -10.80 -1.50
CA THR A 60 -7.10 -12.18 -1.07
C THR A 60 -8.32 -13.06 -1.31
N THR A 61 -8.08 -14.22 -1.90
CA THR A 61 -9.03 -15.34 -2.05
C THR A 61 -8.42 -16.58 -1.41
N PRO A 62 -9.16 -17.70 -1.27
CA PRO A 62 -8.57 -18.97 -0.84
C PRO A 62 -7.43 -19.48 -1.72
N ALA A 63 -7.37 -19.07 -2.99
CA ALA A 63 -6.34 -19.53 -3.92
C ALA A 63 -5.08 -18.66 -3.91
N GLN A 64 -5.22 -17.34 -3.78
CA GLN A 64 -4.10 -16.40 -3.89
C GLN A 64 -4.39 -15.06 -3.23
N SER A 65 -3.31 -14.38 -2.83
CA SER A 65 -3.28 -12.96 -2.50
C SER A 65 -2.57 -12.19 -3.61
N ILE A 66 -3.15 -11.07 -4.06
CA ILE A 66 -2.58 -10.10 -4.98
C ILE A 66 -2.43 -8.80 -4.21
N VAL A 67 -1.21 -8.28 -4.12
CA VAL A 67 -0.89 -7.16 -3.24
C VAL A 67 -0.02 -6.12 -3.94
N VAL A 68 -0.41 -4.86 -3.76
CA VAL A 68 0.41 -3.67 -4.02
C VAL A 68 0.58 -2.95 -2.70
N LEU A 69 1.82 -2.76 -2.26
CA LEU A 69 2.17 -1.94 -1.10
C LEU A 69 3.29 -0.98 -1.51
N ASP A 70 3.07 0.32 -1.34
CA ASP A 70 4.00 1.33 -1.83
C ASP A 70 3.89 2.66 -1.06
N LEU A 71 4.92 3.48 -1.24
CA LEU A 71 4.92 4.92 -1.00
C LEU A 71 4.92 5.62 -2.37
N ASN A 72 3.75 5.71 -3.02
CA ASN A 72 3.65 6.21 -4.39
C ASN A 72 4.18 7.66 -4.48
N PRO A 73 5.05 7.99 -5.45
CA PRO A 73 5.58 9.33 -5.59
C PRO A 73 4.49 10.33 -6.01
N LEU A 74 4.61 11.57 -5.53
CA LEU A 74 3.74 12.67 -5.94
C LEU A 74 4.14 13.23 -7.32
N TYR A 75 5.43 13.18 -7.64
CA TYR A 75 6.02 13.67 -8.89
C TYR A 75 6.60 12.53 -9.73
N ASP A 76 6.84 12.80 -11.02
CA ASP A 76 7.51 11.85 -11.89
C ASP A 76 9.00 11.72 -11.49
N ILE A 77 9.33 10.62 -10.82
CA ILE A 77 10.68 10.32 -10.32
C ILE A 77 11.69 9.96 -11.41
N THR A 78 11.27 9.87 -12.68
CA THR A 78 12.19 9.77 -13.81
C THR A 78 12.77 11.13 -14.19
N GLU A 79 12.03 12.21 -13.90
CA GLU A 79 12.40 13.59 -14.15
C GLU A 79 12.91 14.27 -12.86
N ASP A 80 12.19 14.13 -11.75
CA ASP A 80 12.50 14.74 -10.46
C ASP A 80 13.38 13.84 -9.58
N ARG A 81 14.69 13.97 -9.80
CA ARG A 81 15.70 13.20 -9.05
C ARG A 81 15.84 13.64 -7.60
N ASP A 82 15.61 14.92 -7.31
CA ASP A 82 15.75 15.45 -5.95
C ASP A 82 14.64 14.91 -5.05
N TYR A 83 13.40 14.90 -5.54
CA TYR A 83 12.28 14.24 -4.86
C TYR A 83 12.53 12.75 -4.67
N LYS A 84 13.00 12.07 -5.72
CA LYS A 84 13.31 10.64 -5.66
C LYS A 84 14.34 10.34 -4.57
N ASP A 85 15.41 11.12 -4.52
CA ASP A 85 16.49 10.93 -3.56
C ASP A 85 16.07 11.28 -2.13
N LYS A 86 15.29 12.35 -1.96
CA LYS A 86 14.73 12.77 -0.67
C LYS A 86 13.95 11.64 0.01
N TYR A 87 13.12 10.92 -0.75
CA TYR A 87 12.21 9.92 -0.17
C TYR A 87 12.68 8.47 -0.26
N TYR A 88 13.39 8.07 -1.32
CA TYR A 88 13.61 6.65 -1.59
C TYR A 88 15.05 6.17 -1.44
N ARG A 89 16.05 7.07 -1.46
CA ARG A 89 17.47 6.69 -1.45
C ARG A 89 17.83 5.76 -0.29
N ASN A 90 17.32 6.06 0.91
CA ASN A 90 17.62 5.31 2.12
C ASN A 90 16.67 4.11 2.37
N LEU A 91 15.70 3.88 1.48
CA LEU A 91 14.71 2.81 1.63
C LEU A 91 15.05 1.55 0.81
N MET A 92 16.15 1.56 0.06
CA MET A 92 16.58 0.38 -0.73
C MET A 92 16.79 -0.88 0.13
N PRO A 93 17.36 -0.82 1.34
CA PRO A 93 17.47 -2.00 2.20
C PRO A 93 16.11 -2.58 2.62
N LEU A 94 15.09 -1.72 2.75
CA LEU A 94 13.74 -2.13 3.14
C LEU A 94 13.09 -2.98 2.05
N ILE A 95 13.12 -2.51 0.79
CA ILE A 95 12.56 -3.30 -0.31
C ILE A 95 13.36 -4.56 -0.55
N GLN A 96 14.69 -4.53 -0.41
CA GLN A 96 15.52 -5.72 -0.54
C GLN A 96 15.08 -6.83 0.43
N LYS A 97 14.94 -6.50 1.73
CA LYS A 97 14.42 -7.42 2.76
C LYS A 97 13.12 -8.10 2.35
N TYR A 98 12.15 -7.34 1.82
CA TYR A 98 10.84 -7.91 1.47
C TYR A 98 10.81 -8.60 0.10
N SER A 99 11.66 -8.19 -0.83
CA SER A 99 11.81 -8.87 -2.14
C SER A 99 12.36 -10.29 -2.00
N GLU A 100 13.12 -10.58 -0.94
CA GLU A 100 13.58 -11.93 -0.60
C GLU A 100 12.50 -12.81 0.03
N LEU A 101 11.44 -12.20 0.57
CA LEU A 101 10.38 -12.89 1.33
C LEU A 101 9.05 -12.99 0.57
N LEU A 102 8.77 -12.03 -0.31
CA LEU A 102 7.55 -11.93 -1.10
C LEU A 102 7.90 -12.02 -2.60
N PRO A 103 7.34 -13.00 -3.34
CA PRO A 103 7.68 -13.19 -4.75
C PRO A 103 7.16 -12.04 -5.61
N TRP A 104 7.87 -11.68 -6.67
CA TRP A 104 7.39 -10.69 -7.62
C TRP A 104 6.12 -11.16 -8.33
N GLY A 105 5.10 -10.31 -8.39
CA GLY A 105 3.78 -10.64 -8.95
C GLY A 105 3.73 -10.78 -10.49
N GLY A 106 4.86 -10.59 -11.19
CA GLY A 106 4.94 -10.69 -12.65
C GLY A 106 4.76 -9.35 -13.36
N LYS A 107 4.26 -9.37 -14.60
CA LYS A 107 4.17 -8.15 -15.43
C LYS A 107 3.17 -7.14 -14.84
N ILE A 108 3.62 -5.88 -14.77
CA ILE A 108 2.80 -4.71 -14.45
C ILE A 108 2.49 -3.98 -15.77
N THR A 109 1.31 -3.39 -15.90
CA THR A 109 0.96 -2.53 -17.04
C THR A 109 1.89 -1.32 -17.15
N SER A 110 2.27 -0.90 -18.35
CA SER A 110 3.10 0.28 -18.60
C SER A 110 2.58 1.55 -17.93
N GLU A 111 1.27 1.69 -17.86
CA GLU A 111 0.56 2.83 -17.29
C GLU A 111 0.74 2.90 -15.77
N SER A 112 0.60 1.76 -15.08
CA SER A 112 0.74 1.69 -13.61
C SER A 112 2.17 1.96 -13.15
N LEU A 113 3.18 1.60 -13.95
CA LEU A 113 4.59 1.84 -13.62
C LEU A 113 4.92 3.33 -13.40
N ARG A 114 4.15 4.24 -13.99
CA ARG A 114 4.33 5.69 -13.82
C ARG A 114 4.01 6.18 -12.40
N PHE A 115 3.27 5.38 -11.63
CA PHE A 115 2.82 5.73 -10.27
C PHE A 115 3.51 4.93 -9.18
N PHE A 116 4.39 3.99 -9.54
CA PHE A 116 5.08 3.17 -8.57
C PHE A 116 6.45 3.72 -8.23
N SER A 117 6.79 3.63 -6.94
CA SER A 117 8.11 3.99 -6.47
C SER A 117 9.13 2.86 -6.71
N PRO A 118 10.43 3.11 -6.54
CA PRO A 118 11.45 2.07 -6.62
C PRO A 118 11.37 1.03 -5.49
N ILE A 119 10.54 1.28 -4.46
CA ILE A 119 10.30 0.37 -3.34
C ILE A 119 8.92 -0.30 -3.40
N VAL A 120 8.24 -0.30 -4.55
CA VAL A 120 6.95 -0.97 -4.65
C VAL A 120 7.07 -2.47 -4.35
N ILE A 121 6.21 -2.97 -3.46
CA ILE A 121 5.95 -4.41 -3.31
C ILE A 121 4.74 -4.73 -4.19
N TRP A 122 5.01 -5.31 -5.36
CA TRP A 122 4.02 -5.96 -6.20
C TRP A 122 4.21 -7.47 -6.12
N THR A 123 3.25 -8.16 -5.51
CA THR A 123 3.39 -9.58 -5.19
C THR A 123 2.10 -10.36 -5.40
N ILE A 124 2.24 -11.61 -5.85
CA ILE A 124 1.17 -12.59 -5.90
C ILE A 124 1.66 -13.85 -5.21
N PHE A 125 0.95 -14.32 -4.19
CA PHE A 125 1.39 -15.46 -3.37
C PHE A 125 0.23 -16.28 -2.79
N GLU A 126 0.52 -17.51 -2.35
CA GLU A 126 -0.46 -18.38 -1.68
C GLU A 126 -0.82 -17.85 -0.28
N PRO A 127 -2.12 -17.77 0.09
CA PRO A 127 -2.60 -17.13 1.33
C PRO A 127 -2.36 -18.00 2.57
N THR A 128 -1.09 -18.28 2.89
CA THR A 128 -0.69 -18.98 4.11
C THR A 128 -0.49 -18.00 5.25
N GLU A 129 -0.64 -18.47 6.49
CA GLU A 129 -0.40 -17.67 7.70
C GLU A 129 0.99 -17.02 7.69
N ARG A 130 2.01 -17.78 7.29
CA ARG A 130 3.39 -17.28 7.16
C ARG A 130 3.46 -16.09 6.19
N ASN A 131 2.88 -16.22 4.99
CA ASN A 131 2.95 -15.16 3.99
C ASN A 131 2.16 -13.92 4.43
N HIS A 132 1.01 -14.09 5.07
CA HIS A 132 0.26 -12.98 5.66
C HIS A 132 1.00 -12.31 6.81
N HIS A 133 1.76 -13.06 7.63
CA HIS A 133 2.61 -12.47 8.66
C HIS A 133 3.75 -11.62 8.07
N VAL A 134 4.37 -12.08 6.98
CA VAL A 134 5.37 -11.30 6.23
C VAL A 134 4.74 -10.05 5.64
N LEU A 135 3.56 -10.16 5.00
CA LEU A 135 2.84 -9.01 4.45
C LEU A 135 2.49 -7.98 5.53
N TYR A 136 1.97 -8.44 6.68
CA TYR A 136 1.65 -7.56 7.81
C TYR A 136 2.90 -6.82 8.30
N SER A 137 4.02 -7.53 8.44
CA SER A 137 5.30 -6.92 8.80
C SER A 137 5.73 -5.87 7.78
N ALA A 138 5.58 -6.14 6.48
CA ALA A 138 5.86 -5.16 5.42
C ALA A 138 4.97 -3.92 5.53
N LEU A 139 3.67 -4.11 5.71
CA LEU A 139 2.71 -3.01 5.89
C LEU A 139 3.12 -2.12 7.07
N MET A 140 3.47 -2.72 8.21
CA MET A 140 3.88 -1.97 9.41
C MET A 140 5.19 -1.20 9.19
N ASP A 141 6.19 -1.80 8.55
CA ASP A 141 7.46 -1.12 8.26
C ASP A 141 7.25 0.04 7.27
N TYR A 142 6.45 -0.14 6.21
CA TYR A 142 6.15 0.91 5.23
C TYR A 142 5.35 2.05 5.85
N TYR A 143 4.33 1.73 6.67
CA TYR A 143 3.53 2.73 7.34
C TYR A 143 4.37 3.51 8.37
N LYS A 144 5.29 2.84 9.06
CA LYS A 144 6.25 3.49 9.95
C LYS A 144 7.14 4.48 9.20
N VAL A 145 7.67 4.11 8.02
CA VAL A 145 8.43 5.04 7.17
C VAL A 145 7.61 6.27 6.81
N PHE A 146 6.36 6.09 6.35
CA PHE A 146 5.46 7.20 6.03
C PHE A 146 5.24 8.12 7.24
N THR A 147 4.95 7.56 8.42
CA THR A 147 4.72 8.37 9.63
C THR A 147 5.97 9.10 10.11
N ILE A 148 7.16 8.51 9.99
CA ILE A 148 8.43 9.21 10.29
C ILE A 148 8.63 10.38 9.32
N ALA A 149 8.39 10.18 8.02
CA ALA A 149 8.48 11.27 7.05
C ALA A 149 7.50 12.40 7.40
N LEU A 150 6.26 12.07 7.75
CA LEU A 150 5.24 13.03 8.19
C LEU A 150 5.67 13.85 9.42
N LEU A 151 6.39 13.25 10.37
CA LEU A 151 6.89 13.91 11.58
C LEU A 151 8.10 14.83 11.33
N ASN A 152 8.87 14.60 10.26
CA ASN A 152 10.05 15.38 9.92
C ASN A 152 9.76 16.67 9.12
N PHE A 153 8.50 16.90 8.74
CA PHE A 153 7.99 18.19 8.26
C PHE A 153 7.64 19.14 9.40
#